data_AF-A0A7I5EAQ2-F1
#
_entry.id   AF-A0A7I5EAQ2-F1
#
_cell.length_a   1.000
_cell.length_b   1.000
_cell.length_c   1.000
_cell.angle_alpha   90.00
_cell.angle_beta   90.00
_cell.angle_gamma   90.00
#
_symmetry.space_group_name_H-M   'P 1'
#
loop_
_entity.id
_entity.type
_entity.pdbx_description
1 polymer ?
#
loop_
_entity_poly.entity_id
_entity_poly.type
_entity_poly.pdbx_seq_one_letter_code
_entity_poly.pdbx_strand_id
1 'polypeptide(L)'
;MDDSTCVAEPSFSKASSSSTATNGRPARIRGKEAAGKREDASRLHVLDSHMRLNLLHQGATHLSCQSKGINDGYAKLARRYVKLFKDVLKTERVKIQPGIGRTFCRKCKQMFVAKVERCKLNFVQRKVMQRTCLLCGYSRNYEWNTGYVSRNEKHWKEEDDPFREEIMQ
;
A
#
# COMPACT_ATOMS: atom_id res chain seq x y z
N MET A 1 1.85 -42.50 -51.81
CA MET A 1 2.59 -42.86 -53.01
C MET A 1 4.03 -42.45 -52.74
N ASP A 2 4.68 -43.15 -51.80
CA ASP A 2 5.60 -44.30 -51.97
C ASP A 2 6.99 -43.72 -51.62
N ASP A 3 7.98 -44.33 -50.97
CA ASP A 3 8.29 -45.67 -50.45
C ASP A 3 9.53 -45.40 -49.53
N SER A 4 9.56 -45.81 -48.25
CA SER A 4 10.17 -47.06 -47.74
C SER A 4 11.68 -47.28 -48.04
N THR A 5 12.48 -47.32 -46.95
CA THR A 5 13.57 -48.27 -46.57
C THR A 5 14.54 -47.55 -45.60
N CYS A 6 14.78 -47.90 -44.34
CA CYS A 6 15.12 -49.13 -43.58
C CYS A 6 16.49 -49.74 -43.91
N VAL A 7 17.50 -49.50 -43.03
CA VAL A 7 18.65 -50.40 -42.82
C VAL A 7 19.05 -50.38 -41.34
N ALA A 8 19.53 -51.53 -40.88
CA ALA A 8 19.49 -52.09 -39.54
C ALA A 8 20.63 -51.71 -38.56
N GLU A 9 20.46 -52.20 -37.32
CA GLU A 9 21.32 -52.12 -36.13
C GLU A 9 22.77 -52.62 -36.33
N PRO A 10 23.64 -52.38 -35.32
CA PRO A 10 23.92 -53.50 -34.43
C PRO A 10 23.85 -53.18 -32.94
N SER A 11 23.36 -54.20 -32.25
CA SER A 11 23.23 -54.46 -30.83
C SER A 11 24.57 -54.52 -30.09
N PHE A 12 24.63 -54.05 -28.84
CA PHE A 12 25.49 -54.63 -27.79
C PHE A 12 24.93 -54.39 -26.38
N SER A 13 24.63 -55.52 -25.73
CA SER A 13 24.86 -55.87 -24.32
C SER A 13 24.14 -55.14 -23.17
N LYS A 14 23.28 -55.92 -22.51
CA LYS A 14 22.78 -55.75 -21.14
C LYS A 14 23.92 -55.49 -20.13
N ALA A 15 23.68 -54.55 -19.23
CA ALA A 15 24.18 -54.59 -17.86
C ALA A 15 23.01 -54.33 -16.90
N SER A 16 22.63 -55.38 -16.18
CA SER A 16 21.79 -55.28 -14.99
C SER A 16 22.65 -54.79 -13.83
N SER A 17 22.30 -53.68 -13.19
CA SER A 17 22.67 -53.47 -11.79
C SER A 17 21.69 -52.56 -11.05
N SER A 18 21.01 -53.20 -10.10
CA SER A 18 20.67 -52.68 -8.77
C SER A 18 19.97 -51.34 -8.65
N SER A 19 18.69 -51.44 -8.29
CA SER A 19 17.94 -50.54 -7.44
C SER A 19 18.78 -49.81 -6.37
N THR A 20 18.80 -48.49 -6.42
CA THR A 20 18.71 -47.67 -5.21
C THR A 20 17.82 -46.46 -5.50
N ALA A 21 16.55 -46.61 -5.13
CA ALA A 21 15.64 -45.49 -4.97
C ALA A 21 16.19 -44.55 -3.89
N THR A 22 16.64 -43.35 -4.27
CA THR A 22 16.77 -42.21 -3.36
C THR A 22 15.66 -41.21 -3.70
N ASN A 23 14.44 -41.63 -3.36
CA ASN A 23 13.23 -40.83 -3.47
C ASN A 23 13.26 -39.67 -2.45
N GLY A 24 13.03 -38.43 -2.92
CA GLY A 24 12.25 -37.46 -2.14
C GLY A 24 12.74 -36.02 -1.95
N ARG A 25 13.87 -35.54 -2.49
CA ARG A 25 14.40 -34.19 -2.16
C ARG A 25 14.33 -33.05 -3.20
N PRO A 26 14.24 -33.23 -4.54
CA PRO A 26 14.27 -32.08 -5.46
C PRO A 26 12.93 -31.34 -5.56
N ALA A 27 11.79 -32.02 -5.37
CA ALA A 27 10.46 -31.41 -5.46
C ALA A 27 10.17 -30.42 -4.33
N ARG A 28 10.66 -30.71 -3.11
CA ARG A 28 10.47 -29.84 -1.94
C ARG A 28 11.28 -28.55 -2.00
N ILE A 29 12.44 -28.58 -2.67
CA ILE A 29 13.28 -27.38 -2.89
C ILE A 29 12.65 -26.49 -3.97
N ARG A 30 12.22 -27.07 -5.11
CA ARG A 30 11.49 -26.33 -6.16
C ARG A 30 10.18 -25.70 -5.66
N GLY A 31 9.45 -26.39 -4.78
CA GLY A 31 8.25 -25.85 -4.14
C GLY A 31 8.53 -24.66 -3.21
N LYS A 32 9.63 -24.70 -2.46
CA LYS A 32 10.08 -23.58 -1.62
C LYS A 32 10.53 -22.38 -2.45
N GLU A 33 11.28 -22.59 -3.52
CA GLU A 33 11.70 -21.52 -4.44
C GLU A 33 10.50 -20.86 -5.15
N ALA A 34 9.52 -21.67 -5.60
CA ALA A 34 8.30 -21.14 -6.22
C ALA A 34 7.42 -20.38 -5.21
N ALA A 35 7.38 -20.81 -3.94
CA ALA A 35 6.69 -20.08 -2.87
C ALA A 35 7.39 -18.74 -2.58
N GLY A 36 8.72 -18.72 -2.47
CA GLY A 36 9.50 -17.49 -2.29
C GLY A 36 9.29 -16.48 -3.42
N LYS A 37 9.33 -16.92 -4.68
CA LYS A 37 9.06 -16.05 -5.84
C LYS A 37 7.65 -15.43 -5.81
N ARG A 38 6.64 -16.15 -5.33
CA ARG A 38 5.27 -15.62 -5.18
C ARG A 38 5.18 -14.61 -4.05
N GLU A 39 5.88 -14.85 -2.96
CA GLU A 39 5.95 -13.94 -1.81
C GLU A 39 6.67 -12.65 -2.19
N ASP A 40 7.80 -12.74 -2.90
CA ASP A 40 8.54 -11.60 -3.44
C ASP A 40 7.68 -10.79 -4.43
N ALA A 41 6.99 -11.44 -5.35
CA ALA A 41 6.07 -10.78 -6.29
C ALA A 41 4.94 -10.04 -5.56
N SER A 42 4.38 -10.67 -4.50
CA SER A 42 3.35 -10.05 -3.66
C SER A 42 3.90 -8.83 -2.91
N ARG A 43 5.13 -8.92 -2.38
CA ARG A 43 5.82 -7.81 -1.71
C ARG A 43 6.09 -6.65 -2.65
N LEU A 44 6.54 -6.94 -3.87
CA LEU A 44 6.74 -5.92 -4.91
C LEU A 44 5.44 -5.22 -5.30
N HIS A 45 4.34 -5.97 -5.45
CA HIS A 45 3.03 -5.38 -5.73
C HIS A 45 2.57 -4.42 -4.62
N VAL A 46 2.76 -4.80 -3.36
CA VAL A 46 2.45 -3.93 -2.21
C VAL A 46 3.32 -2.67 -2.23
N LEU A 47 4.62 -2.82 -2.50
CA LEU A 47 5.54 -1.68 -2.59
C LEU A 47 5.13 -0.71 -3.71
N ASP A 48 4.82 -1.21 -4.91
CA ASP A 48 4.36 -0.39 -6.04
C ASP A 48 3.06 0.36 -5.70
N SER A 49 2.12 -0.34 -5.07
CA SER A 49 0.86 0.25 -4.59
C SER A 49 1.13 1.43 -3.64
N HIS A 50 2.02 1.25 -2.66
CA HIS A 50 2.42 2.33 -1.74
C HIS A 50 3.10 3.49 -2.45
N MET A 51 3.99 3.22 -3.42
CA MET A 51 4.65 4.27 -4.22
C MET A 51 3.64 5.11 -5.01
N ARG A 52 2.68 4.44 -5.66
CA ARG A 52 1.60 5.11 -6.43
C ARG A 52 0.71 5.95 -5.52
N LEU A 53 0.34 5.43 -4.36
CA LEU A 53 -0.43 6.16 -3.36
C LEU A 53 0.33 7.40 -2.85
N ASN A 54 1.62 7.24 -2.56
CA ASN A 54 2.48 8.34 -2.12
C ASN A 54 2.56 9.45 -3.18
N LEU A 55 2.80 9.09 -4.45
CA LEU A 55 2.83 10.04 -5.55
C LEU A 55 1.52 10.83 -5.69
N LEU A 56 0.37 10.15 -5.64
CA LEU A 56 -0.94 10.78 -5.74
C LEU A 56 -1.20 11.75 -4.58
N HIS A 57 -0.81 11.38 -3.37
CA HIS A 57 -0.98 12.23 -2.19
C HIS A 57 -0.07 13.46 -2.23
N GLN A 58 1.21 13.28 -2.58
CA GLN A 58 2.16 14.38 -2.72
C GLN A 58 1.72 15.36 -3.82
N GLY A 59 1.31 14.85 -4.98
CA GLY A 59 0.78 15.68 -6.07
C GLY A 59 -0.47 16.47 -5.66
N ALA A 60 -1.41 15.82 -4.97
CA ALA A 60 -2.60 16.50 -4.43
C ALA A 60 -2.22 17.62 -3.45
N THR A 61 -1.25 17.36 -2.57
CA THR A 61 -0.75 18.32 -1.58
C THR A 61 -0.07 19.50 -2.25
N HIS A 62 0.78 19.25 -3.26
CA HIS A 62 1.47 20.32 -3.99
C HIS A 62 0.47 21.25 -4.70
N LEU A 63 -0.45 20.68 -5.49
CA LEU A 63 -1.50 21.44 -6.17
C LEU A 63 -2.38 22.22 -5.17
N SER A 64 -2.69 21.58 -4.05
CA SER A 64 -3.43 22.18 -2.95
C SER A 64 -2.73 23.41 -2.35
N CYS A 65 -1.41 23.40 -2.24
CA CYS A 65 -0.61 24.52 -1.75
C CYS A 65 -0.43 25.66 -2.76
N GLN A 66 -0.54 25.38 -4.07
CA GLN A 66 -0.49 26.40 -5.14
C GLN A 66 -1.83 27.14 -5.32
N SER A 67 -2.90 26.52 -4.87
CA SER A 67 -4.24 27.08 -4.90
C SER A 67 -4.37 28.34 -4.02
N LYS A 68 -5.03 29.36 -4.57
CA LYS A 68 -5.31 30.65 -3.93
C LYS A 68 -6.70 30.73 -3.32
N GLY A 69 -7.57 29.76 -3.59
CA GLY A 69 -8.96 29.77 -3.12
C GLY A 69 -9.51 28.38 -2.86
N ILE A 70 -10.70 28.31 -2.24
CA ILE A 70 -11.31 27.03 -1.88
C ILE A 70 -11.79 26.21 -3.11
N ASN A 71 -12.04 26.89 -4.23
CA ASN A 71 -12.68 26.31 -5.41
C ASN A 71 -12.04 26.68 -6.75
N ASP A 72 -10.77 27.07 -6.72
CA ASP A 72 -10.01 27.35 -7.94
C ASP A 72 -9.66 26.07 -8.73
N GLY A 73 -9.03 26.25 -9.90
CA GLY A 73 -8.63 25.14 -10.77
C GLY A 73 -7.68 24.16 -10.08
N TYR A 74 -6.71 24.67 -9.33
CA TYR A 74 -5.76 23.85 -8.58
C TYR A 74 -6.44 23.01 -7.48
N ALA A 75 -7.39 23.59 -6.73
CA ALA A 75 -8.18 22.86 -5.75
C ALA A 75 -9.04 21.76 -6.40
N LYS A 76 -9.63 22.03 -7.57
CA LYS A 76 -10.38 21.02 -8.35
C LYS A 76 -9.47 19.86 -8.78
N LEU A 77 -8.27 20.15 -9.29
CA LEU A 77 -7.29 19.14 -9.67
C LEU A 77 -6.82 18.31 -8.47
N ALA A 78 -6.50 18.96 -7.35
CA ALA A 78 -6.13 18.26 -6.11
C ALA A 78 -7.23 17.27 -5.66
N ARG A 79 -8.51 17.66 -5.74
CA ARG A 79 -9.64 16.74 -5.45
C ARG A 79 -9.67 15.53 -6.38
N ARG A 80 -9.30 15.70 -7.65
CA ARG A 80 -9.22 14.59 -8.62
C ARG A 80 -8.10 13.61 -8.27
N TYR A 81 -6.92 14.10 -7.85
CA TYR A 81 -5.83 13.26 -7.35
C TYR A 81 -6.27 12.46 -6.11
N VAL A 82 -6.93 13.11 -5.15
CA VAL A 82 -7.46 12.43 -3.96
C VAL A 82 -8.54 11.41 -4.32
N LYS A 83 -9.35 11.66 -5.36
CA LYS A 83 -10.31 10.68 -5.86
C LYS A 83 -9.57 9.43 -6.37
N LEU A 84 -8.58 9.60 -7.24
CA LEU A 84 -7.75 8.51 -7.75
C LEU A 84 -7.05 7.76 -6.61
N PHE A 85 -6.46 8.47 -5.65
CA PHE A 85 -5.86 7.88 -4.45
C PHE A 85 -6.83 6.94 -3.71
N LYS A 86 -8.09 7.37 -3.56
CA LYS A 86 -9.12 6.53 -2.92
C LYS A 86 -9.55 5.34 -3.75
N ASP A 87 -9.57 5.47 -5.07
CA ASP A 87 -9.91 4.39 -5.97
C ASP A 87 -8.82 3.31 -5.91
N VAL A 88 -7.54 3.72 -5.95
CA VAL A 88 -6.36 2.86 -5.76
C VAL A 88 -6.40 2.14 -4.40
N LEU A 89 -6.67 2.85 -3.30
CA LEU A 89 -6.85 2.22 -1.98
C LEU A 89 -7.94 1.15 -1.96
N LYS A 90 -9.03 1.37 -2.70
CA LYS A 90 -10.16 0.43 -2.75
C LYS A 90 -9.81 -0.81 -3.58
N THR A 91 -9.08 -0.64 -4.68
CA THR A 91 -8.71 -1.73 -5.58
C THR A 91 -7.58 -2.58 -5.02
N GLU A 92 -6.53 -1.95 -4.50
CA GLU A 92 -5.30 -2.64 -4.05
C GLU A 92 -5.40 -3.09 -2.59
N ARG A 93 -6.38 -2.57 -1.83
CA ARG A 93 -6.67 -2.93 -0.42
C ARG A 93 -5.48 -2.77 0.52
N VAL A 94 -4.62 -1.80 0.23
CA VAL A 94 -3.43 -1.49 1.01
C VAL A 94 -3.79 -0.64 2.24
N LYS A 95 -3.10 -0.88 3.36
CA LYS A 95 -3.25 -0.08 4.59
C LYS A 95 -2.40 1.20 4.47
N ILE A 96 -2.94 2.31 4.94
CA ILE A 96 -2.21 3.58 5.01
C ILE A 96 -2.24 4.15 6.42
N GLN A 97 -1.22 4.95 6.74
CA GLN A 97 -1.15 5.68 7.99
C GLN A 97 -2.39 6.59 8.13
N PRO A 98 -3.07 6.60 9.29
CA PRO A 98 -4.26 7.42 9.50
C PRO A 98 -4.03 8.91 9.27
N GLY A 99 -2.80 9.40 9.48
CA GLY A 99 -2.40 10.79 9.22
C GLY A 99 -2.71 11.22 7.78
N ILE A 100 -2.34 10.39 6.79
CA ILE A 100 -2.57 10.64 5.37
C ILE A 100 -4.08 10.77 5.10
N GLY A 101 -4.89 9.81 5.55
CA GLY A 101 -6.34 9.85 5.36
C GLY A 101 -7.05 11.01 6.09
N ARG A 102 -6.39 11.63 7.07
CA ARG A 102 -6.87 12.83 7.75
C ARG A 102 -6.56 14.11 6.97
N THR A 103 -5.66 14.12 5.99
CA THR A 103 -5.30 15.33 5.23
C THR A 103 -6.35 15.82 4.22
N PHE A 104 -7.41 15.03 3.96
CA PHE A 104 -8.48 15.41 3.02
C PHE A 104 -9.89 15.05 3.51
N CYS A 105 -10.88 15.67 2.88
CA CYS A 105 -12.30 15.44 3.15
C CYS A 105 -12.76 14.07 2.63
N ARG A 106 -13.44 13.29 3.48
CA ARG A 106 -14.00 11.99 3.10
C ARG A 106 -15.10 12.10 2.04
N LYS A 107 -15.90 13.17 2.09
CA LYS A 107 -17.04 13.43 1.18
C LYS A 107 -16.54 14.03 -0.14
N CYS A 108 -16.17 15.30 -0.15
CA CYS A 108 -15.83 16.06 -1.36
C CYS A 108 -14.37 15.95 -1.82
N LYS A 109 -13.50 15.20 -1.11
CA LYS A 109 -12.06 15.02 -1.44
C LYS A 109 -11.21 16.29 -1.34
N GLN A 110 -11.71 17.37 -0.76
CA GLN A 110 -10.96 18.59 -0.55
C GLN A 110 -9.71 18.33 0.31
N MET A 111 -8.54 18.72 -0.18
CA MET A 111 -7.29 18.73 0.60
C MET A 111 -7.33 19.84 1.64
N PHE A 112 -6.98 19.51 2.88
CA PHE A 112 -6.91 20.43 4.02
C PHE A 112 -5.51 21.03 4.21
N VAL A 113 -4.46 20.36 3.72
CA VAL A 113 -3.09 20.90 3.73
C VAL A 113 -2.96 21.92 2.61
N ALA A 114 -3.08 23.20 2.94
CA ALA A 114 -3.06 24.32 1.98
C ALA A 114 -2.63 25.62 2.66
N LYS A 115 -2.27 26.63 1.86
CA LYS A 115 -1.99 27.99 2.35
C LYS A 115 -3.25 28.75 2.80
N VAL A 116 -4.40 28.37 2.23
CA VAL A 116 -5.72 28.95 2.55
C VAL A 116 -6.45 28.02 3.50
N GLU A 117 -7.18 28.57 4.47
CA GLU A 117 -8.00 27.78 5.37
C GLU A 117 -9.10 27.02 4.62
N ARG A 118 -9.19 25.71 4.85
CA ARG A 118 -10.15 24.82 4.15
C ARG A 118 -10.94 23.90 5.09
N CYS A 119 -10.53 23.84 6.34
CA CYS A 119 -11.27 23.18 7.39
C CYS A 119 -11.19 23.98 8.67
N LYS A 120 -12.29 23.98 9.41
CA LYS A 120 -12.37 24.53 10.76
C LYS A 120 -12.16 23.40 11.77
N LEU A 121 -11.37 23.65 12.81
CA LEU A 121 -11.22 22.77 13.97
C LEU A 121 -11.91 23.40 15.17
N ASN A 122 -12.85 22.68 15.78
CA ASN A 122 -13.57 23.12 16.97
C ASN A 122 -13.50 22.04 18.05
N PHE A 123 -13.45 22.43 19.32
CA PHE A 123 -13.72 21.51 20.43
C PHE A 123 -15.21 21.54 20.74
N VAL A 124 -15.88 20.39 20.60
CA VAL A 124 -17.34 20.28 20.85
C VAL A 124 -17.61 19.84 22.28
N GLN A 125 -16.79 18.91 22.78
CA GLN A 125 -16.84 18.39 24.14
C GLN A 125 -15.42 18.30 24.69
N ARG A 126 -15.29 18.06 26.00
CA ARG A 126 -13.99 17.79 26.62
C ARG A 126 -13.35 16.60 25.93
N LYS A 127 -12.12 16.78 25.43
CA LYS A 127 -11.35 15.77 24.69
C LYS A 127 -11.99 15.31 23.35
N VAL A 128 -12.87 16.11 22.72
CA VAL A 128 -13.39 15.80 21.37
C VAL A 128 -13.18 17.00 20.44
N MET A 129 -12.29 16.81 19.47
CA MET A 129 -12.02 17.78 18.41
C MET A 129 -12.81 17.43 17.15
N GLN A 130 -13.69 18.32 16.72
CA GLN A 130 -14.42 18.22 15.47
C GLN A 130 -13.73 19.01 14.36
N ARG A 131 -13.53 18.36 13.21
CA ARG A 131 -13.07 19.01 12.00
C ARG A 131 -14.19 19.13 10.98
N THR A 132 -14.46 20.34 10.51
CA THR A 132 -15.52 20.64 9.53
C THR A 132 -14.91 21.13 8.24
N CYS A 133 -15.28 20.51 7.11
CA CYS A 133 -14.84 20.94 5.79
C CYS A 133 -15.58 22.22 5.36
N LEU A 134 -14.85 23.28 5.02
CA LEU A 134 -15.44 24.56 4.62
C LEU A 134 -16.09 24.51 3.22
N LEU A 135 -15.76 23.51 2.40
CA LEU A 135 -16.33 23.37 1.06
C LEU A 135 -17.71 22.68 1.06
N CYS A 136 -17.89 21.63 1.88
CA CYS A 136 -19.09 20.78 1.82
C CYS A 136 -19.80 20.58 3.16
N GLY A 137 -19.31 21.22 4.23
CA GLY A 137 -19.87 21.11 5.58
C GLY A 137 -19.69 19.76 6.27
N TYR A 138 -19.02 18.78 5.64
CA TYR A 138 -18.83 17.46 6.27
C TYR A 138 -17.92 17.58 7.50
N SER A 139 -18.43 17.10 8.64
CA SER A 139 -17.74 17.13 9.93
C SER A 139 -17.29 15.73 10.35
N ARG A 140 -16.15 15.66 11.04
CA ARG A 140 -15.65 14.42 11.66
C ARG A 140 -15.06 14.71 13.03
N ASN A 141 -15.41 13.89 14.00
CA ASN A 141 -14.92 14.01 15.36
C ASN A 141 -13.67 13.15 15.55
N TYR A 142 -12.75 13.66 16.35
CA TYR A 142 -11.51 13.03 16.76
C TYR A 142 -11.45 13.08 18.28
N GLU A 143 -11.21 11.94 18.90
CA GLU A 143 -10.90 11.88 20.31
C GLU A 143 -9.51 12.46 20.55
N TRP A 144 -9.44 13.39 21.49
CA TRP A 144 -8.22 14.04 21.96
C TRP A 144 -7.88 13.45 23.33
N ASN A 145 -7.41 12.19 23.34
CA ASN A 145 -7.00 11.52 24.56
C ASN A 145 -5.48 11.35 24.58
N THR A 146 -4.80 12.09 25.44
CA THR A 146 -3.34 12.01 25.61
C THR A 146 -2.91 10.78 26.41
N GLY A 147 -3.81 10.19 27.22
CA GLY A 147 -3.52 9.03 28.07
C GLY A 147 -3.97 7.68 27.50
N TYR A 148 -4.56 7.66 26.30
CA TYR A 148 -5.04 6.44 25.66
C TYR A 148 -4.59 6.41 24.20
N VAL A 149 -3.91 5.33 23.84
CA VAL A 149 -3.48 5.06 22.47
C VAL A 149 -4.16 3.79 22.02
N SER A 150 -4.99 3.89 20.99
CA SER A 150 -5.68 2.71 20.44
C SER A 150 -4.67 1.67 19.93
N ARG A 151 -5.03 0.39 19.89
CA ARG A 151 -4.15 -0.69 19.38
C ARG A 151 -3.59 -0.36 17.99
N ASN A 152 -4.43 0.19 17.11
CA ASN A 152 -3.99 0.61 15.77
C ASN A 152 -3.00 1.77 15.81
N GLU A 153 -3.19 2.73 16.71
CA GLU A 153 -2.26 3.85 16.85
C GLU A 153 -0.92 3.44 17.46
N LYS A 154 -0.90 2.44 18.35
CA LYS A 154 0.34 1.83 18.85
C LYS A 154 1.15 1.19 17.72
N HIS A 155 0.49 0.39 16.89
CA HIS A 155 1.12 -0.25 15.72
C HIS A 155 1.84 0.75 14.81
N TRP A 156 1.21 1.89 14.50
CA TRP A 156 1.87 2.92 13.67
C TRP A 156 2.98 3.67 14.41
N LYS A 157 2.86 3.91 15.71
CA LYS A 157 3.91 4.57 16.50
C LYS A 157 5.15 3.70 16.66
N GLU A 158 4.98 2.38 16.74
CA GLU A 158 6.09 1.41 16.81
C GLU A 158 6.82 1.30 15.47
N GLU A 159 6.12 1.43 14.33
CA GLU A 159 6.75 1.45 13.00
C GLU A 159 7.44 2.78 12.66
N ASP A 160 6.96 3.91 13.20
CA ASP A 160 7.55 5.24 12.96
C ASP A 160 8.86 5.50 13.75
N ASP A 161 9.27 4.61 14.67
CA ASP A 161 10.46 4.78 15.54
C ASP A 161 11.58 3.77 15.24
N PRO A 162 12.39 3.98 14.18
CA PRO A 162 13.54 3.13 13.88
C PRO A 162 14.76 3.40 14.79
N PHE A 163 14.70 4.36 15.73
CA PHE A 163 15.86 4.83 16.52
C PHE A 163 15.72 4.66 18.04
N ARG A 164 14.75 3.88 18.51
CA ARG A 164 14.58 3.66 19.96
C ARG A 164 15.66 2.80 20.63
N GLU A 165 16.60 2.24 19.86
CA GLU A 165 17.74 1.46 20.39
C GLU A 165 19.02 2.27 20.67
N GLU A 166 19.13 3.53 20.26
CA GLU A 166 20.39 4.31 20.44
C GLU A 166 20.36 5.36 21.57
N ILE A 167 19.27 5.47 22.35
CA ILE A 167 19.17 6.41 23.49
C ILE A 167 19.07 5.67 24.85
N MET A 168 19.64 4.47 24.93
CA MET A 168 19.94 3.79 26.20
C MET A 168 21.31 3.07 26.14
N GLN A 169 22.35 3.77 25.69
CA GLN A 169 23.74 3.43 26.01
C GLN A 169 24.45 4.66 26.58
#